data_AF-A0AAU7DUR1-F1
#
_entry.id   AF-A0AAU7DUR1-F1
#
_cell.length_a   1.000
_cell.length_b   1.000
_cell.length_c   1.000
_cell.angle_alpha   90.00
_cell.angle_beta   90.00
_cell.angle_gamma   90.00
#
_symmetry.space_group_name_H-M   'P 1'
#
loop_
_entity.id
_entity.type
_entity.pdbx_description
1 polymer ?
#
loop_
_entity_poly.entity_id
_entity_poly.type
_entity_poly.pdbx_seq_one_letter_code
_entity_poly.pdbx_strand_id
1 'polypeptide(L)'
;MSNQEGHSDVTILESGQPCTAVEVLEPRLVPLGGPRAMTVCRTSPQRERSLIRAWCFLDHYGPDSVAETGDMTVPRHLHTGLATVSWLFAGEIAHQEISAPQTDALHGVQLWYALPQATRFSANHFVRYKPQPITIVGLTAHVFIGDLLGSKSAVDPAPRSCLARNCFWTQTPRLP
;
A
#
# COMPACT_ATOMS: atom_id res chain seq x y z
N MET A 1 14.25 -10.44 0.50
CA MET A 1 13.12 -10.97 -0.29
C MET A 1 13.28 -10.49 -1.71
N SER A 2 12.98 -11.30 -2.73
CA SER A 2 13.02 -10.88 -4.15
C SER A 2 11.78 -11.44 -4.80
N ASN A 3 11.07 -10.63 -5.58
CA ASN A 3 9.99 -11.16 -6.41
C ASN A 3 10.61 -12.03 -7.51
N GLN A 4 10.30 -13.34 -7.51
CA GLN A 4 10.75 -14.30 -8.52
C GLN A 4 9.68 -14.53 -9.60
N GLU A 5 8.48 -13.97 -9.45
CA GLU A 5 7.40 -14.13 -10.43
C GLU A 5 7.68 -13.27 -11.67
N GLY A 6 8.02 -13.92 -12.78
CA GLY A 6 8.28 -13.28 -14.08
C GLY A 6 7.03 -13.11 -14.97
N HIS A 7 5.98 -13.89 -14.74
CA HIS A 7 4.70 -13.83 -15.45
C HIS A 7 3.61 -14.45 -14.58
N SER A 8 2.42 -13.86 -14.57
CA SER A 8 1.24 -14.48 -13.97
C SER A 8 0.19 -14.59 -15.05
N ASP A 9 -0.31 -15.80 -15.30
CA ASP A 9 -1.48 -15.99 -16.15
C ASP A 9 -2.66 -15.30 -15.47
N VAL A 10 -3.13 -14.22 -16.08
CA VAL A 10 -4.27 -13.46 -15.58
C VAL A 10 -5.54 -14.19 -16.02
N THR A 11 -6.24 -14.78 -15.07
CA THR A 11 -7.61 -15.24 -15.29
C THR A 11 -8.57 -14.07 -15.11
N ILE A 12 -9.21 -13.65 -16.19
CA ILE A 12 -10.30 -12.66 -16.14
C ILE A 12 -11.59 -13.44 -15.94
N LEU A 13 -12.33 -13.14 -14.87
CA LEU A 13 -13.67 -13.67 -14.65
C LEU A 13 -14.68 -12.87 -15.46
N GLU A 14 -15.59 -13.56 -16.17
CA GLU A 14 -16.74 -12.96 -16.84
C GLU A 14 -17.83 -12.57 -15.83
N SER A 15 -18.72 -11.66 -16.24
CA SER A 15 -19.86 -11.26 -15.41
C SER A 15 -20.72 -12.47 -15.02
N GLY A 16 -20.94 -12.68 -13.73
CA GLY A 16 -21.71 -13.82 -13.21
C GLY A 16 -20.90 -15.10 -12.94
N GLN A 17 -19.61 -15.15 -13.30
CA GLN A 17 -18.76 -16.25 -12.85
C GLN A 17 -18.42 -16.10 -11.37
N PRO A 18 -18.63 -17.13 -10.53
CA PRO A 18 -18.32 -17.04 -9.11
C PRO A 18 -16.80 -16.98 -8.90
N CYS A 19 -16.34 -15.99 -8.15
CA CYS A 19 -14.97 -15.97 -7.62
C CYS A 19 -14.90 -16.98 -6.48
N THR A 20 -14.48 -18.22 -6.78
CA THR A 20 -14.46 -19.32 -5.81
C THR A 20 -13.16 -19.40 -5.01
N ALA A 21 -12.13 -18.64 -5.38
CA ALA A 21 -10.83 -18.59 -4.71
C ALA A 21 -10.68 -17.31 -3.87
N VAL A 22 -11.53 -17.15 -2.86
CA VAL A 22 -11.44 -16.03 -1.91
C VAL A 22 -10.80 -16.53 -0.61
N GLU A 23 -9.77 -15.82 -0.17
CA GLU A 23 -9.14 -15.99 1.13
C GLU A 23 -9.22 -14.65 1.87
N VAL A 24 -9.64 -14.69 3.13
CA VAL A 24 -9.68 -13.50 4.00
C VAL A 24 -8.47 -13.55 4.93
N LEU A 25 -7.66 -12.50 4.89
CA LEU A 25 -6.54 -12.30 5.79
C LEU A 25 -6.94 -11.34 6.90
N GLU A 26 -7.23 -11.87 8.09
CA GLU A 26 -7.60 -11.04 9.24
C GLU A 26 -6.40 -10.22 9.74
N PRO A 27 -6.51 -8.89 9.90
CA PRO A 27 -5.42 -8.06 10.39
C PRO A 27 -5.19 -8.28 11.88
N ARG A 28 -3.95 -8.02 12.33
CA ARG A 28 -3.59 -8.02 13.76
C ARG A 28 -3.07 -6.66 14.20
N LEU A 29 -3.38 -6.28 15.43
CA LEU A 29 -2.82 -5.06 16.03
C LEU A 29 -1.35 -5.27 16.39
N VAL A 30 -0.49 -4.35 15.94
CA VAL A 30 0.94 -4.37 16.23
C VAL A 30 1.46 -2.95 16.54
N PRO A 31 2.46 -2.82 17.43
CA PRO A 31 3.12 -1.54 17.67
C PRO A 31 4.00 -1.14 16.48
N LEU A 32 3.89 0.12 16.04
CA LEU A 32 4.76 0.80 15.08
C LEU A 32 5.59 1.87 15.79
N GLY A 33 6.93 1.73 15.82
CA GLY A 33 7.83 2.78 16.37
C GLY A 33 8.49 2.50 17.72
N GLY A 34 8.47 1.27 18.25
CA GLY A 34 9.20 0.91 19.48
C GLY A 34 8.47 1.27 20.79
N PRO A 35 9.15 1.71 21.87
CA PRO A 35 8.55 1.85 23.21
C PRO A 35 7.42 2.89 23.36
N ARG A 36 7.29 3.81 22.40
CA ARG A 36 6.18 4.78 22.31
C ARG A 36 5.38 4.59 21.01
N ALA A 37 5.26 3.33 20.60
CA ALA A 37 4.64 2.98 19.35
C ALA A 37 3.16 3.32 19.32
N MET A 38 2.72 3.92 18.21
CA MET A 38 1.31 3.87 17.84
C MET A 38 0.93 2.44 17.47
N THR A 39 -0.35 2.09 17.55
CA THR A 39 -0.83 0.77 17.13
C THR A 39 -1.31 0.84 15.68
N VAL A 40 -0.99 -0.19 14.89
CA VAL A 40 -1.44 -0.33 13.50
C VAL A 40 -2.05 -1.71 13.26
N CYS A 41 -2.96 -1.79 12.29
CA CYS A 41 -3.52 -3.03 11.78
C CYS A 41 -2.60 -3.63 10.71
N ARG A 42 -1.80 -4.64 11.08
CA ARG A 42 -0.95 -5.37 10.13
C ARG A 42 -1.71 -6.52 9.51
N THR A 43 -1.98 -6.40 8.20
CA THR A 43 -2.64 -7.45 7.40
C THR A 43 -1.62 -8.40 6.79
N SER A 44 -0.46 -7.90 6.35
CA SER A 44 0.62 -8.70 5.74
C SER A 44 1.98 -8.25 6.29
N PRO A 45 2.94 -9.17 6.53
CA PRO A 45 2.91 -10.62 6.25
C PRO A 45 2.14 -11.45 7.29
N GLN A 46 1.57 -12.58 6.84
CA GLN A 46 1.04 -13.66 7.67
C GLN A 46 1.80 -14.97 7.43
N ARG A 47 1.64 -15.93 8.35
CA ARG A 47 2.29 -17.24 8.29
C ARG A 47 1.79 -18.04 7.09
N GLU A 48 0.50 -17.95 6.82
CA GLU A 48 -0.23 -18.63 5.75
C GLU A 48 0.04 -17.98 4.40
N ARG A 49 0.17 -16.64 4.38
CA ARG A 49 0.43 -15.87 3.18
C ARG A 49 1.33 -14.67 3.47
N SER A 50 2.60 -14.80 3.10
CA SER A 50 3.61 -13.74 3.29
C SER A 50 3.76 -12.81 2.09
N LEU A 51 3.22 -13.20 0.92
CA LEU A 51 3.27 -12.44 -0.32
C LEU A 51 1.92 -12.45 -1.03
N ILE A 52 1.57 -11.33 -1.65
CA ILE A 52 0.55 -11.23 -2.71
C ILE A 52 1.29 -10.73 -3.95
N ARG A 53 1.77 -11.66 -4.77
CA ARG A 53 2.74 -11.37 -5.84
C ARG A 53 3.95 -10.61 -5.26
N ALA A 54 4.27 -9.43 -5.79
CA ALA A 54 5.36 -8.61 -5.28
C ALA A 54 5.08 -8.00 -3.89
N TRP A 55 3.82 -7.85 -3.47
CA TRP A 55 3.46 -7.18 -2.22
C TRP A 55 3.80 -8.06 -1.02
N CYS A 56 4.59 -7.53 -0.09
CA CYS A 56 5.16 -8.28 1.03
C CYS A 56 4.86 -7.67 2.41
N PHE A 57 4.14 -6.55 2.43
CA PHE A 57 3.82 -5.83 3.66
C PHE A 57 2.59 -4.96 3.46
N LEU A 58 1.70 -4.91 4.46
CA LEU A 58 0.57 -4.01 4.52
C LEU A 58 0.22 -3.70 5.98
N ASP A 59 0.43 -2.45 6.36
CA ASP A 59 -0.10 -1.84 7.57
C ASP A 59 -1.17 -0.81 7.22
N HIS A 60 -2.21 -0.77 8.03
CA HIS A 60 -3.20 0.30 8.08
C HIS A 60 -3.08 1.00 9.43
N TYR A 61 -2.95 2.33 9.40
CA TYR A 61 -2.87 3.19 10.58
C TYR A 61 -4.01 4.19 10.55
N GLY A 62 -4.58 4.49 11.71
CA GLY A 62 -5.77 5.31 11.82
C GLY A 62 -7.09 4.62 11.42
N PRO A 63 -8.20 5.38 11.34
CA PRO A 63 -8.27 6.83 11.58
C PRO A 63 -8.06 7.18 13.05
N ASP A 64 -6.98 7.88 13.34
CA ASP A 64 -6.58 8.22 14.71
C ASP A 64 -6.38 9.72 14.88
N SER A 65 -6.75 10.22 16.06
CA SER A 65 -6.36 11.56 16.54
C SER A 65 -4.94 11.47 17.09
N VAL A 66 -4.00 12.22 16.50
CA VAL A 66 -2.59 12.22 16.93
C VAL A 66 -2.46 12.68 18.39
N ALA A 67 -3.36 13.55 18.84
CA ALA A 67 -3.41 14.01 20.23
C ALA A 67 -3.75 12.89 21.23
N GLU A 68 -4.51 11.87 20.81
CA GLU A 68 -4.98 10.78 21.66
C GLU A 68 -4.09 9.53 21.55
N THR A 69 -3.70 9.16 20.33
CA THR A 69 -2.95 7.93 20.06
C THR A 69 -1.44 8.13 20.05
N GLY A 70 -0.99 9.39 20.09
CA GLY A 70 0.40 9.77 19.88
C GLY A 70 0.78 9.82 18.40
N ASP A 71 1.97 10.36 18.16
CA ASP A 71 2.51 10.57 16.82
C ASP A 71 3.14 9.28 16.24
N MET A 72 3.05 9.12 14.92
CA MET A 72 3.85 8.14 14.20
C MET A 72 5.31 8.56 14.22
N THR A 73 6.11 7.89 15.06
CA THR A 73 7.57 8.09 15.11
C THR A 73 8.25 6.76 14.80
N VAL A 74 8.73 6.59 13.57
CA VAL A 74 9.49 5.40 13.19
C VAL A 74 11.00 5.70 13.30
N PRO A 75 11.76 4.97 14.14
CA PRO A 75 13.21 5.15 14.19
C PRO A 75 13.87 4.92 12.84
N ARG A 76 15.02 5.56 12.60
CA ARG A 76 15.79 5.33 11.37
C ARG A 76 16.10 3.84 11.21
N HIS A 77 15.76 3.30 10.06
CA HIS A 77 16.05 1.93 9.68
C HIS A 77 16.34 1.86 8.18
N LEU A 78 17.02 0.80 7.76
CA LEU A 78 17.48 0.64 6.39
C LEU A 78 16.61 -0.38 5.66
N HIS A 79 16.20 -0.02 4.44
CA HIS A 79 15.54 -0.92 3.50
C HIS A 79 16.47 -1.23 2.33
N THR A 80 16.40 -2.47 1.82
CA THR A 80 17.10 -2.88 0.60
C THR A 80 16.28 -3.89 -0.18
N GLY A 81 16.30 -3.79 -1.52
CA GLY A 81 15.60 -4.70 -2.41
C GLY A 81 14.07 -4.65 -2.36
N LEU A 82 13.51 -3.58 -1.83
CA LEU A 82 12.08 -3.31 -1.80
C LEU A 82 11.80 -1.82 -2.04
N ALA A 83 10.57 -1.51 -2.37
CA ALA A 83 10.04 -0.15 -2.38
C ALA A 83 8.98 0.00 -1.28
N THR A 84 8.95 1.16 -0.64
CA THR A 84 7.95 1.54 0.35
C THR A 84 6.95 2.51 -0.27
N VAL A 85 5.67 2.33 0.03
CA VAL A 85 4.56 3.13 -0.48
C VAL A 85 3.72 3.58 0.70
N SER A 86 3.59 4.89 0.89
CA SER A 86 2.70 5.50 1.87
C SER A 86 1.50 6.12 1.15
N TRP A 87 0.29 5.69 1.48
CA TRP A 87 -0.95 6.27 0.97
C TRP A 87 -1.78 6.84 2.10
N LEU A 88 -1.95 8.16 2.09
CA LEU A 88 -2.71 8.91 3.09
C LEU A 88 -4.15 9.14 2.63
N PHE A 89 -5.09 8.84 3.54
CA PHE A 89 -6.48 9.24 3.46
C PHE A 89 -6.73 10.56 4.20
N ALA A 90 -6.00 10.79 5.31
CA ALA A 90 -5.98 12.04 6.06
C ALA A 90 -4.61 12.23 6.75
N GLY A 91 -4.25 13.50 7.00
CA GLY A 91 -2.98 13.86 7.63
C GLY A 91 -1.81 14.01 6.65
N GLU A 92 -0.63 14.25 7.20
CA GLU A 92 0.62 14.39 6.46
C GLU A 92 1.76 13.63 7.14
N ILE A 93 2.57 12.93 6.35
CA ILE A 93 3.77 12.22 6.80
C ILE A 93 4.98 12.84 6.11
N ALA A 94 6.02 13.16 6.89
CA ALA A 94 7.32 13.56 6.38
C ALA A 94 8.12 12.36 5.87
N HIS A 95 9.04 12.61 4.94
CA HIS A 95 9.86 11.58 4.29
C HIS A 95 10.66 10.67 5.24
N GLN A 96 10.83 11.07 6.52
CA GLN A 96 11.53 10.30 7.54
C GLN A 96 10.63 9.32 8.31
N GLU A 97 9.40 9.07 7.82
CA GLU A 97 8.39 8.25 8.50
C GLU A 97 8.05 8.81 9.90
N ILE A 98 7.95 10.14 9.95
CA ILE A 98 7.51 10.93 11.09
C ILE A 98 6.32 11.74 10.60
N SER A 99 5.24 11.89 11.37
CA SER A 99 4.16 12.79 10.93
C SER A 99 4.66 14.22 10.78
N ALA A 100 4.05 14.98 9.88
CA ALA A 100 4.40 16.38 9.73
C ALA A 100 3.99 17.16 11.00
N PRO A 101 4.73 18.22 11.37
CA PRO A 101 4.30 19.13 12.43
C PRO A 101 2.86 19.60 12.17
N GLN A 102 2.02 19.65 13.21
CA GLN A 102 0.59 20.06 13.13
C GLN A 102 -0.36 19.04 12.47
N THR A 103 0.03 17.77 12.35
CA THR A 103 -0.90 16.71 11.93
C THR A 103 -1.86 16.37 13.08
N ASP A 104 -3.13 16.72 12.94
CA ASP A 104 -4.16 16.46 13.96
C ASP A 104 -4.76 15.06 13.85
N ALA A 105 -4.81 14.52 12.62
CA ALA A 105 -5.35 13.20 12.33
C ALA A 105 -4.42 12.45 11.38
N LEU A 106 -4.21 11.16 11.64
CA LEU A 106 -3.43 10.29 10.78
C LEU A 106 -4.30 9.13 10.32
N HIS A 107 -4.44 8.96 9.01
CA HIS A 107 -5.16 7.82 8.44
C HIS A 107 -4.56 7.45 7.10
N GLY A 108 -4.12 6.21 6.96
CA GLY A 108 -3.48 5.75 5.74
C GLY A 108 -3.00 4.31 5.80
N VAL A 109 -2.31 3.91 4.74
CA VAL A 109 -1.71 2.58 4.61
C VAL A 109 -0.24 2.69 4.22
N GLN A 110 0.57 1.79 4.79
CA GLN A 110 1.95 1.55 4.40
C GLN A 110 2.03 0.21 3.69
N LEU A 111 2.50 0.20 2.44
CA LEU A 111 2.69 -1.02 1.66
C LEU A 111 4.13 -1.16 1.23
N TRP A 112 4.64 -2.39 1.20
CA TRP A 112 5.93 -2.69 0.58
C TRP A 112 5.75 -3.69 -0.56
N TYR A 113 6.51 -3.50 -1.63
CA TYR A 113 6.67 -4.51 -2.66
C TYR A 113 8.15 -4.85 -2.88
N ALA A 114 8.42 -6.15 -3.03
CA ALA A 114 9.74 -6.66 -3.31
C ALA A 114 10.13 -6.33 -4.75
N LEU A 115 11.31 -5.74 -4.94
CA LEU A 115 11.82 -5.42 -6.26
C LEU A 115 12.26 -6.71 -6.99
N PRO A 116 12.14 -6.77 -8.32
CA PRO A 116 12.71 -7.85 -9.12
C PRO A 116 14.22 -8.00 -8.88
N GLN A 117 14.73 -9.23 -9.04
CA GLN A 117 16.15 -9.52 -8.83
C GLN A 117 17.07 -8.62 -9.68
N ALA A 118 16.65 -8.25 -10.89
CA ALA A 118 17.42 -7.40 -11.79
C ALA A 118 17.58 -5.95 -11.30
N THR A 119 16.67 -5.45 -10.46
CA THR A 119 16.63 -4.03 -10.06
C THR A 119 16.66 -3.80 -8.55
N ARG A 120 16.64 -4.84 -7.72
CA ARG A 120 16.67 -4.75 -6.25
C ARG A 120 17.88 -4.03 -5.65
N PHE A 121 18.91 -3.75 -6.45
CA PHE A 121 20.12 -3.01 -6.04
C PHE A 121 20.33 -1.73 -6.88
N SER A 122 19.28 -1.23 -7.55
CA SER A 122 19.34 0.06 -8.23
C SER A 122 19.47 1.21 -7.23
N ALA A 123 19.84 2.39 -7.73
CA ALA A 123 19.82 3.61 -6.93
C ALA A 123 18.43 3.88 -6.32
N ASN A 124 18.43 4.40 -5.09
CA ASN A 124 17.20 4.85 -4.43
C ASN A 124 16.61 6.04 -5.19
N HIS A 125 15.28 6.08 -5.26
CA HIS A 125 14.54 7.21 -5.81
C HIS A 125 13.26 7.41 -5.00
N PHE A 126 12.73 8.64 -5.03
CA PHE A 126 11.51 9.02 -4.33
C PHE A 126 10.55 9.69 -5.29
N VAL A 127 9.27 9.34 -5.21
CA VAL A 127 8.21 9.90 -6.05
C VAL A 127 7.05 10.30 -5.15
N ARG A 128 6.59 11.54 -5.28
CA ARG A 128 5.30 11.99 -4.76
C ARG A 128 4.31 12.01 -5.92
N TYR A 129 3.20 11.31 -5.78
CA TYR A 129 2.20 11.20 -6.83
C TYR A 129 0.80 11.37 -6.26
N LYS A 130 -0.02 12.19 -6.94
CA LYS A 130 -1.43 12.39 -6.63
C LYS A 130 -2.25 11.87 -7.80
N PRO A 131 -2.90 10.70 -7.68
CA PRO A 131 -3.70 10.16 -8.78
C PRO A 131 -4.92 11.03 -9.05
N GLN A 132 -5.25 11.21 -10.33
CA GLN A 132 -6.52 11.76 -10.76
C GLN A 132 -7.63 10.72 -10.48
N PRO A 133 -8.76 11.10 -9.85
CA PRO A 133 -9.89 10.19 -9.69
C PRO A 133 -10.49 9.83 -11.04
N ILE A 134 -10.89 8.57 -11.19
CA ILE A 134 -11.70 8.10 -12.31
C ILE A 134 -13.05 7.70 -11.76
N THR A 135 -14.12 8.21 -12.36
CA THR A 135 -15.49 7.88 -11.96
C THR A 135 -16.13 7.03 -13.05
N ILE A 136 -16.62 5.86 -12.66
CA ILE A 136 -17.59 5.09 -13.45
C ILE A 136 -18.89 5.00 -12.64
N VAL A 137 -19.96 4.48 -13.23
CA VAL A 137 -21.29 4.47 -12.58
C VAL A 137 -21.21 3.83 -11.18
N GLY A 138 -21.45 4.64 -10.15
CA GLY A 138 -21.51 4.22 -8.75
C GLY A 138 -20.17 4.10 -8.01
N LEU A 139 -19.02 4.39 -8.64
CA LEU A 139 -17.73 4.13 -8.01
C LEU A 139 -16.60 5.05 -8.50
N THR A 140 -15.69 5.39 -7.57
CA THR A 140 -14.54 6.25 -7.81
C THR A 140 -13.27 5.46 -7.55
N ALA A 141 -12.34 5.48 -8.51
CA ALA A 141 -11.05 4.79 -8.44
C ALA A 141 -9.89 5.80 -8.41
N HIS A 142 -8.82 5.44 -7.70
CA HIS A 142 -7.54 6.15 -7.75
C HIS A 142 -6.44 5.15 -8.11
N VAL A 143 -5.73 5.40 -9.21
CA VAL A 143 -4.69 4.49 -9.73
C VAL A 143 -3.32 4.95 -9.27
N PHE A 144 -2.84 4.39 -8.16
CA PHE A 144 -1.53 4.74 -7.56
C PHE A 144 -0.35 4.11 -8.30
N ILE A 145 -0.47 2.83 -8.66
CA ILE A 145 0.55 2.05 -9.38
C ILE A 145 -0.17 1.15 -10.38
N GLY A 146 0.40 1.00 -11.58
CA GLY A 146 -0.16 0.16 -12.64
C GLY A 146 -1.24 0.87 -13.46
N ASP A 147 -2.21 0.09 -13.92
CA ASP A 147 -3.32 0.55 -14.77
C ASP A 147 -4.64 -0.11 -14.35
N LEU A 148 -5.73 0.66 -14.42
CA LEU A 148 -7.09 0.21 -14.16
C LEU A 148 -8.09 1.14 -14.89
N LEU A 149 -9.13 0.55 -15.49
CA LEU A 149 -10.25 1.28 -16.12
C LEU A 149 -9.80 2.35 -17.13
N GLY A 150 -8.77 2.06 -17.91
CA GLY A 150 -8.22 2.98 -18.93
C GLY A 150 -7.34 4.10 -18.37
N SER A 151 -7.17 4.19 -17.04
CA SER A 151 -6.21 5.09 -16.41
C SER A 151 -4.94 4.35 -16.03
N LYS A 152 -3.80 5.03 -16.15
CA LYS A 152 -2.47 4.50 -15.86
C LYS A 152 -1.73 5.46 -14.94
N SER A 153 -1.09 4.92 -13.91
CA SER A 153 -0.22 5.70 -13.04
C SER A 153 1.03 6.17 -13.78
N ALA A 154 1.47 7.39 -13.47
CA ALA A 154 2.77 7.91 -13.91
C ALA A 154 3.94 7.37 -13.08
N VAL A 155 3.67 6.67 -11.97
CA VAL A 155 4.69 6.00 -11.16
C VAL A 155 5.20 4.79 -11.94
N ASP A 156 6.48 4.79 -12.29
CA ASP A 156 7.15 3.60 -12.81
C ASP A 156 7.44 2.65 -11.65
N PRO A 157 6.82 1.46 -11.57
CA PRO A 157 7.11 0.52 -10.50
C PRO A 157 8.53 -0.10 -10.58
N ALA A 158 9.27 0.14 -11.68
CA ALA A 158 10.59 -0.41 -12.03
C ALA A 158 10.68 -1.96 -12.05
N PRO A 159 11.18 -2.57 -13.15
CA PRO A 159 10.71 -2.47 -14.52
C PRO A 159 9.91 -3.74 -14.91
N ARG A 160 8.81 -3.52 -15.64
CA ARG A 160 8.07 -4.41 -16.57
C ARG A 160 7.60 -5.81 -16.14
N SER A 161 8.11 -6.45 -15.09
CA SER A 161 7.58 -7.72 -14.54
C SER A 161 6.69 -7.52 -13.32
N CYS A 162 6.70 -6.33 -12.71
CA CYS A 162 5.69 -5.92 -11.75
C CYS A 162 4.38 -5.62 -12.50
N LEU A 163 3.68 -6.66 -12.94
CA LEU A 163 2.27 -6.64 -13.30
C LEU A 163 1.44 -6.40 -12.03
N ALA A 164 1.71 -5.32 -11.30
CA ALA A 164 0.81 -4.81 -10.29
C ALA A 164 -0.34 -4.08 -11.02
N ARG A 165 -1.20 -4.85 -11.68
CA ARG A 165 -2.54 -4.39 -12.12
C ARG A 165 -3.53 -4.29 -10.95
N ASN A 166 -3.05 -4.47 -9.72
CA ASN A 166 -3.88 -4.40 -8.52
C ASN A 166 -3.93 -2.94 -8.05
N CYS A 167 -4.83 -2.19 -8.68
CA CYS A 167 -5.30 -0.92 -8.15
C CYS A 167 -6.24 -1.21 -6.99
N PHE A 168 -5.92 -0.69 -5.81
CA PHE A 168 -6.78 -0.80 -4.64
C PHE A 168 -7.92 0.21 -4.75
N TRP A 169 -9.12 -0.29 -4.47
CA TRP A 169 -10.37 0.45 -4.41
C TRP A 169 -10.50 1.14 -3.05
N THR A 170 -10.91 2.40 -3.03
CA THR A 170 -11.61 2.98 -1.87
C THR A 170 -12.95 3.53 -2.36
N GLN A 171 -14.01 2.76 -2.12
CA GLN A 171 -15.34 3.33 -2.04
C GLN A 171 -15.36 4.15 -0.75
N THR A 172 -15.29 5.47 -0.84
CA THR A 172 -15.65 6.32 0.30
C THR A 172 -17.18 6.26 0.39
N PRO A 173 -17.79 5.72 1.45
CA PRO A 173 -19.15 6.13 1.74
C PRO A 173 -19.07 7.62 2.07
N ARG A 174 -19.90 8.43 1.39
CA ARG A 174 -20.26 9.72 1.97
C ARG A 174 -20.97 9.38 3.27
N LEU A 175 -20.36 9.73 4.41
CA LEU A 175 -21.14 9.87 5.62
C LEU A 175 -22.16 11.00 5.37
N PRO A 176 -23.42 10.83 5.83
CA PRO A 176 -24.49 11.81 5.64
C PRO A 176 -24.16 13.17 6.27
#